data_AF-A0A062U9A6-F1
#
_entry.id   AF-A0A062U9A6-F1
#
_cell.length_a   1.000
_cell.length_b   1.000
_cell.length_c   1.000
_cell.angle_alpha   90.00
_cell.angle_beta   90.00
_cell.angle_gamma   90.00
#
_symmetry.space_group_name_H-M   'P 1'
#
loop_
_entity.id
_entity.type
_entity.pdbx_description
1 polymer ?
#
loop_
_entity_poly.entity_id
_entity_poly.type
_entity_poly.pdbx_seq_one_letter_code
_entity_poly.pdbx_strand_id
1 'polypeptide(L)' 'MSLRIDKLPDRTPVKLTISVDPDLAAALADYAAIYRQTYGEEEKPETLIPAMLENFLGADAGFKRARKAL' A
#
# COMPACT_ATOMS: atom_id res chain seq x y z
N MET A 1 -12.47 34.28 -11.30
CA MET A 1 -11.17 34.02 -10.64
C MET A 1 -10.97 32.52 -10.60
N SER A 2 -10.07 31.97 -11.41
CA SER A 2 -9.75 30.54 -11.40
C SER A 2 -8.76 30.26 -10.26
N LEU A 3 -9.08 29.26 -9.44
CA LEU A 3 -8.17 28.74 -8.43
C LEU A 3 -6.97 28.10 -9.15
N ARG A 4 -5.75 28.36 -8.65
CA ARG A 4 -4.51 27.72 -9.13
C ARG A 4 -4.37 26.26 -8.68
N ILE A 5 -5.27 25.81 -7.82
CA ILE A 5 -5.36 24.43 -7.37
C ILE A 5 -6.59 23.81 -8.01
N ASP A 6 -6.37 22.78 -8.82
CA ASP A 6 -7.44 21.92 -9.29
C ASP A 6 -8.11 21.24 -8.09
N LYS A 7 -9.34 20.74 -8.30
CA LYS A 7 -10.07 20.00 -7.27
C LYS A 7 -9.15 18.91 -6.70
N LEU A 8 -8.95 18.93 -5.38
CA LEU A 8 -8.17 17.90 -4.71
C LEU A 8 -8.75 16.52 -5.06
N PRO A 9 -7.89 15.51 -5.33
CA PRO A 9 -8.37 14.17 -5.60
C PRO A 9 -9.21 13.67 -4.41
N ASP A 10 -10.16 12.78 -4.67
CA ASP A 10 -10.87 12.11 -3.59
C ASP A 10 -9.85 11.34 -2.75
N ARG A 11 -9.79 11.67 -1.46
CA ARG A 11 -8.90 11.04 -0.48
C ARG A 11 -9.69 10.19 0.51
N THR A 12 -10.96 9.92 0.23
CA THR A 12 -11.78 9.08 1.09
C THR A 12 -11.19 7.67 1.10
N PRO A 13 -10.70 7.16 2.25
CA PRO A 13 -10.10 5.84 2.29
C PRO A 13 -11.18 4.78 2.05
N VAL A 14 -10.90 3.87 1.12
CA VAL A 14 -11.77 2.72 0.82
C VAL A 14 -11.34 1.55 1.68
N LYS A 15 -12.24 1.03 2.52
CA LYS A 15 -11.98 -0.17 3.31
C LYS A 15 -12.11 -1.42 2.43
N LEU A 16 -11.02 -2.17 2.32
CA LEU A 16 -11.00 -3.47 1.66
C LEU A 16 -10.82 -4.58 2.71
N THR A 17 -11.72 -5.57 2.72
CA THR A 17 -11.56 -6.78 3.51
C THR A 17 -11.03 -7.89 2.60
N ILE A 18 -9.89 -8.48 2.95
CA ILE A 18 -9.26 -9.56 2.19
C ILE A 18 -9.04 -10.78 3.07
N SER A 19 -9.11 -11.96 2.46
CA SER A 19 -8.61 -13.21 3.05
C SER A 19 -7.28 -13.53 2.39
N VAL A 20 -6.28 -13.92 3.18
CA VAL A 20 -4.96 -14.32 2.71
C VAL A 20 -4.66 -15.74 3.16
N ASP A 21 -3.88 -16.46 2.37
CA ASP A 21 -3.42 -17.80 2.73
C ASP A 21 -2.48 -17.76 3.96
N PRO A 22 -2.38 -18.85 4.73
CA PRO A 22 -1.56 -18.91 5.94
C PRO A 22 -0.09 -18.52 5.70
N ASP A 23 0.48 -18.91 4.56
CA ASP A 23 1.87 -18.61 4.22
C ASP A 23 2.10 -17.10 4.06
N LEU A 24 1.14 -16.40 3.43
CA LEU A 24 1.22 -14.95 3.29
C LEU A 24 1.01 -14.25 4.64
N ALA A 25 0.10 -14.76 5.48
CA ALA A 25 -0.09 -14.23 6.83
C ALA A 25 1.19 -14.34 7.67
N ALA A 26 1.89 -15.48 7.60
CA ALA A 26 3.17 -15.68 8.28
C ALA A 26 4.25 -14.72 7.75
N ALA A 27 4.40 -14.61 6.43
CA ALA A 27 5.37 -13.70 5.83
C ALA A 27 5.13 -12.22 6.19
N LEU A 28 3.85 -11.82 6.29
CA LEU A 28 3.47 -10.48 6.72
C LEU A 28 3.81 -10.22 8.19
N ALA A 29 3.65 -11.21 9.06
CA ALA A 29 4.05 -11.12 10.47
C ALA A 29 5.58 -11.00 10.61
N ASP A 30 6.34 -11.80 9.86
CA ASP A 30 7.80 -11.72 9.82
C ASP A 30 8.28 -10.35 9.33
N TYR A 31 7.63 -9.81 8.30
CA TYR A 31 7.95 -8.47 7.80
C TYR A 31 7.74 -7.40 8.87
N ALA A 32 6.64 -7.44 9.60
CA ALA A 32 6.36 -6.51 10.70
C ALA A 32 7.42 -6.61 11.81
N ALA A 33 7.87 -7.83 12.14
CA ALA A 33 8.95 -8.04 13.11
C ALA A 33 10.28 -7.43 12.62
N ILE A 34 10.63 -7.62 11.35
CA ILE A 34 11.84 -7.02 10.73
C ILE A 34 11.73 -5.49 10.68
N TYR A 35 10.57 -4.96 10.32
CA TYR A 35 10.32 -3.51 10.31
C TYR A 35 10.60 -2.91 11.68
N ARG A 36 10.06 -3.52 12.75
CA ARG A 36 10.33 -3.11 14.13
C ARG A 36 11.80 -3.19 14.49
N GLN A 37 12.50 -4.25 14.12
CA GLN A 37 13.94 -4.37 14.37
C GLN A 37 14.74 -3.29 13.65
N THR A 38 14.30 -2.89 12.46
CA THR A 38 15.01 -1.93 11.60
C THR A 38 14.77 -0.48 12.04
N TYR A 39 13.53 -0.13 12.40
CA TYR A 39 13.12 1.25 12.66
C TYR A 39 12.77 1.53 14.13
N GLY A 40 12.73 0.51 14.99
CA GLY A 40 12.34 0.63 16.39
C GLY A 40 10.83 0.83 16.62
N GLU A 41 10.04 0.93 15.55
CA GLU A 41 8.60 1.15 15.58
C GLU A 41 7.83 -0.15 15.37
N GLU A 42 6.89 -0.44 16.27
CA GLU A 42 6.04 -1.61 16.17
C GLU A 42 4.78 -1.26 15.38
N GLU A 43 4.72 -1.74 14.16
CA GLU A 43 3.57 -1.60 13.26
C GLU A 43 2.94 -2.97 12.99
N LYS A 44 1.62 -3.01 12.89
CA LYS A 44 0.92 -4.25 12.55
C LYS A 44 0.99 -4.49 11.04
N PRO A 45 0.93 -5.75 10.58
CA PRO A 45 0.87 -6.03 9.16
C PRO A 45 -0.19 -5.21 8.40
N GLU A 46 -1.37 -5.00 8.98
CA GLU A 46 -2.47 -4.28 8.32
C GLU A 46 -2.17 -2.79 8.08
N THR A 47 -1.28 -2.18 8.86
CA THR A 47 -0.86 -0.78 8.66
C THR A 47 0.23 -0.67 7.61
N LEU A 48 1.04 -1.72 7.45
CA LEU A 48 2.12 -1.78 6.47
C LEU A 48 1.63 -2.20 5.07
N ILE A 49 0.59 -3.04 4.97
CA ILE A 49 0.06 -3.56 3.70
C ILE A 49 -0.25 -2.46 2.68
N PRO A 50 -0.95 -1.34 3.02
CA PRO A 50 -1.20 -0.27 2.06
C PRO A 50 0.09 0.29 1.44
N ALA A 51 1.10 0.58 2.26
CA ALA A 51 2.39 1.08 1.78
C ALA A 51 3.14 0.05 0.92
N MET A 52 3.08 -1.24 1.30
CA MET A 52 3.63 -2.32 0.48
C MET A 52 2.97 -2.41 -0.90
N LEU A 53 1.64 -2.32 -0.96
CA LEU A 53 0.88 -2.39 -2.21
C LEU A 53 1.12 -1.15 -3.09
N GLU A 54 1.18 0.04 -2.49
CA GLU A 54 1.53 1.26 -3.21
C GLU A 54 2.93 1.17 -3.81
N ASN A 55 3.91 0.68 -3.06
CA ASN A 55 5.26 0.46 -3.55
C ASN A 55 5.31 -0.61 -4.65
N PHE A 56 4.58 -1.72 -4.48
CA PHE A 56 4.50 -2.79 -5.47
C PHE A 56 3.92 -2.30 -6.80
N LEU A 57 2.73 -1.69 -6.78
CA LEU A 57 2.08 -1.12 -7.97
C LEU A 57 2.90 0.04 -8.55
N GLY A 58 3.56 0.80 -7.68
CA GLY A 58 4.48 1.88 -8.01
C GLY A 58 5.81 1.40 -8.61
N ALA A 59 6.21 0.14 -8.43
CA ALA A 59 7.41 -0.43 -9.02
C ALA A 59 7.12 -1.19 -10.32
N ASP A 60 5.90 -1.68 -10.51
CA ASP A 60 5.50 -2.46 -11.68
C ASP A 60 5.33 -1.58 -12.94
N ALA A 61 6.35 -1.59 -13.80
CA ALA A 61 6.33 -0.87 -15.08
C ALA A 61 5.29 -1.41 -16.07
N GLY A 62 4.99 -2.71 -16.03
CA GLY A 62 3.97 -3.35 -16.86
C GLY A 62 2.58 -2.86 -16.47
N PHE A 63 2.28 -2.90 -15.17
CA PHE A 63 1.06 -2.34 -14.60
C PHE A 63 0.90 -0.86 -14.95
N LYS A 64 1.95 -0.05 -14.77
CA LYS A 64 1.91 1.39 -15.11
C LYS A 64 1.57 1.64 -16.58
N ARG A 65 2.13 0.86 -17.50
CA ARG A 65 1.85 0.99 -18.94
C ARG A 65 0.41 0.60 -19.25
N ALA A 66 -0.04 -0.54 -18.73
CA ALA A 66 -1.41 -1.02 -18.92
C ALA A 66 -2.44 -0.04 -18.36
N ARG A 67 -2.22 0.49 -17.14
CA ARG A 67 -3.13 1.44 -16.49
C ARG A 67 -3.30 2.76 -17.24
N LYS A 68 -2.28 3.24 -17.96
CA LYS A 68 -2.39 4.44 -18.80
C LYS A 68 -3.26 4.23 -20.04
N ALA A 69 -3.50 2.98 -20.43
CA ALA A 69 -4.31 2.61 -21.58
C ALA A 69 -5.76 2.24 -21.20
N LEU A 70 -6.09 2.23 -19.90
CA LEU A 70 -7.45 2.10 -19.37
C LEU A 70 -8.13 3.48 -19.34
#